data_AF-A0A2T1EET1-F1
#
_entry.id   AF-A0A2T1EET1-F1
#
_cell.length_a   1.000
_cell.length_b   1.000
_cell.length_c   1.000
_cell.angle_alpha   90.00
_cell.angle_beta   90.00
_cell.angle_gamma   90.00
#
_symmetry.space_group_name_H-M   'P 1'
#
loop_
_entity.id
_entity.type
_entity.pdbx_description
1 polymer ?
#
loop_
_entity_poly.entity_id
_entity_poly.type
_entity_poly.pdbx_seq_one_letter_code
_entity_poly.pdbx_strand_id
1 'polypeptide(L)' 'MSRANYDAMSKAELKQYFLTHRGDRAALQAYLDRINERPLIVIAHLSDPDFDEKVQAAIRQKLEKATCSDRV' A
#
# COMPACT_ATOMS: atom_id res chain seq x y z
N MET A 1 -4.94 29.71 -3.15
CA MET A 1 -4.37 28.59 -2.37
C MET A 1 -4.32 27.37 -3.26
N SER A 2 -3.12 26.98 -3.68
CA SER A 2 -2.92 25.86 -4.59
C SER A 2 -3.20 24.56 -3.82
N ARG A 3 -4.36 23.94 -4.07
CA ARG A 3 -4.62 22.58 -3.60
C ARG A 3 -3.53 21.69 -4.21
N ALA A 4 -2.63 21.18 -3.39
CA ALA A 4 -1.71 20.13 -3.82
C ALA A 4 -2.57 18.97 -4.34
N ASN A 5 -2.27 18.48 -5.55
CA ASN A 5 -3.05 17.42 -6.15
C ASN A 5 -2.60 16.08 -5.56
N TYR A 6 -3.15 15.73 -4.38
CA TYR A 6 -2.78 14.52 -3.64
C TYR A 6 -2.99 13.23 -4.45
N ASP A 7 -3.96 13.22 -5.37
CA ASP A 7 -4.26 12.08 -6.24
C ASP A 7 -3.17 11.81 -7.28
N ALA A 8 -2.45 12.86 -7.69
CA ALA A 8 -1.32 12.73 -8.61
C ALA A 8 -0.04 12.25 -7.90
N MET A 9 0.01 12.32 -6.56
CA MET A 9 1.19 11.93 -5.80
C MET A 9 1.24 10.41 -5.58
N SER A 10 2.43 9.86 -5.71
CA SER A 10 2.72 8.51 -5.25
C SER A 10 2.60 8.43 -3.72
N LYS A 11 2.43 7.21 -3.21
CA LYS A 11 2.30 6.97 -1.76
C LYS A 11 3.52 7.46 -0.96
N ALA A 12 4.71 7.40 -1.57
CA ALA A 12 5.95 7.89 -0.98
C ALA A 12 5.98 9.43 -0.94
N GLU A 13 5.55 10.09 -2.02
CA GLU A 13 5.47 11.55 -2.10
C GLU A 13 4.42 12.11 -1.13
N LEU A 14 3.26 11.48 -1.03
CA LEU A 14 2.21 11.82 -0.05
C LEU A 14 2.72 11.70 1.39
N LYS A 15 3.48 10.63 1.69
CA LYS A 15 4.10 10.45 3.00
C LYS A 15 5.12 11.56 3.30
N GLN A 16 6.00 11.86 2.35
CA GLN A 16 7.01 12.91 2.49
C GLN A 16 6.33 14.28 2.69
N TYR A 17 5.30 14.58 1.89
CA TYR A 17 4.53 15.81 1.97
C TYR A 17 3.86 15.98 3.33
N PHE A 18 3.20 14.93 3.83
CA PHE A 18 2.60 14.92 5.17
C PHE A 18 3.66 15.12 6.28
N LEU A 19 4.83 14.49 6.16
CA LEU A 19 5.90 14.65 7.14
C LEU A 19 6.43 16.09 7.23
N THR A 20 6.46 16.79 6.09
CA THR A 20 6.82 18.22 6.00
C THR A 20 5.66 19.14 6.42
N HIS A 21 4.41 18.73 6.20
CA HIS A 21 3.19 19.50 6.47
C HIS A 21 2.31 18.79 7.49
N ARG A 22 2.84 18.53 8.69
CA ARG A 22 2.14 17.72 9.73
C ARG A 22 0.80 18.30 10.21
N GLY A 23 0.55 19.59 9.97
CA GLY A 23 -0.72 20.25 10.27
C GLY A 23 -1.80 20.08 9.19
N ASP A 24 -1.43 19.56 8.02
CA ASP A 24 -2.34 19.35 6.90
C ASP A 24 -3.10 18.02 7.06
N ARG A 25 -4.31 18.12 7.64
CA ARG A 25 -5.20 16.97 7.83
C ARG A 25 -5.69 16.38 6.51
N ALA A 26 -5.76 17.17 5.43
CA ALA A 26 -6.18 16.67 4.12
C ALA A 26 -5.11 15.74 3.53
N ALA A 27 -3.83 16.10 3.68
CA ALA A 27 -2.71 15.24 3.29
C ALA A 27 -2.67 13.93 4.09
N LEU A 28 -2.95 13.98 5.40
CA LEU A 28 -3.05 12.78 6.24
C LEU A 28 -4.19 11.86 5.78
N GLN A 29 -5.38 12.43 5.54
CA GLN A 29 -6.54 11.66 5.09
C GLN A 29 -6.26 10.98 3.74
N ALA A 30 -5.73 11.72 2.77
CA ALA A 30 -5.36 11.17 1.46
C ALA A 30 -4.34 10.04 1.57
N TYR A 31 -3.34 10.16 2.46
CA TYR A 31 -2.37 9.09 2.70
C TYR A 31 -3.00 7.84 3.33
N LEU A 32 -3.90 8.01 4.30
CA LEU A 32 -4.63 6.92 4.94
C LEU A 32 -5.57 6.21 3.95
N ASP A 33 -6.31 6.96 3.15
CA ASP A 33 -7.20 6.40 2.13
C ASP A 33 -6.41 5.55 1.12
N ARG A 34 -5.25 6.05 0.66
CA ARG A 34 -4.31 5.32 -0.21
C ARG A 34 -3.73 4.05 0.43
N ILE A 35 -3.65 4.00 1.77
CA ILE A 35 -3.26 2.79 2.51
C ILE A 35 -4.41 1.80 2.56
N ASN A 36 -5.61 2.29 2.84
CA ASN A 36 -6.81 1.48 2.94
C ASN A 36 -7.30 0.93 1.58
N GLU A 37 -6.97 1.58 0.47
CA GLU A 37 -7.20 1.06 -0.91
C GLU A 37 -6.53 -0.29 -1.17
N ARG A 38 -5.47 -0.63 -0.41
CA ARG A 38 -4.86 -1.96 -0.45
C ARG A 38 -5.21 -2.68 0.85
N PRO A 39 -6.42 -3.28 0.96
CA PRO A 39 -6.74 -4.09 2.12
C PRO A 39 -5.64 -5.13 2.30
N LEU A 40 -5.10 -5.22 3.51
CA LEU A 40 -4.19 -6.28 3.88
C LEU A 40 -4.99 -7.58 3.80
N ILE A 41 -4.83 -8.31 2.68
CA ILE A 41 -5.47 -9.60 2.50
C ILE A 41 -4.83 -10.54 3.53
N VAL A 42 -5.67 -11.14 4.40
CA VAL A 42 -5.23 -12.23 5.26
C VAL A 42 -4.90 -13.41 4.36
N ILE A 43 -3.61 -13.73 4.24
CA ILE A 43 -3.12 -14.74 3.28
C ILE A 43 -3.23 -16.17 3.80
N ALA A 44 -3.23 -16.36 5.12
CA ALA A 44 -3.41 -17.66 5.78
C ALA A 44 -3.81 -17.47 7.25
N HIS A 45 -4.61 -18.37 7.79
CA HIS A 45 -4.89 -18.48 9.23
C HIS A 45 -4.06 -19.61 9.84
N LEU A 46 -3.54 -19.42 11.06
CA LEU A 46 -2.75 -20.44 11.78
C LEU A 46 -3.47 -21.79 11.96
N SER A 47 -4.80 -21.79 11.89
CA SER A 47 -5.63 -23.00 11.98
C SER A 47 -5.88 -23.69 10.64
N ASP A 48 -5.35 -23.15 9.54
CA ASP A 48 -5.47 -23.76 8.21
C ASP A 48 -4.62 -25.03 8.14
N PRO A 49 -5.17 -26.18 7.71
CA PRO A 49 -4.40 -27.40 7.49
C PRO A 49 -3.24 -27.21 6.51
N ASP A 50 -3.43 -26.32 5.54
CA ASP A 50 -2.48 -26.03 4.45
C ASP A 50 -1.77 -24.67 4.67
N PHE A 51 -1.60 -24.25 5.93
CA PHE A 51 -1.03 -22.95 6.29
C PHE A 51 0.28 -22.64 5.55
N ASP A 52 1.23 -23.57 5.60
CA ASP A 52 2.55 -23.38 4.99
C ASP A 52 2.46 -23.20 3.47
N GLU A 53 1.58 -23.95 2.80
CA GLU A 53 1.38 -23.87 1.35
C GLU A 53 0.76 -22.54 0.93
N LYS A 54 -0.24 -22.06 1.69
CA LYS A 54 -0.86 -20.75 1.49
C LYS A 54 0.13 -19.61 1.67
N VAL A 55 0.99 -19.69 2.70
CA VAL A 55 2.05 -18.70 2.92
C VAL A 55 3.04 -18.69 1.75
N GLN A 56 3.51 -19.85 1.30
CA GLN A 56 4.45 -19.94 0.17
C GLN A 56 3.85 -19.44 -1.14
N ALA A 57 2.56 -19.74 -1.40
CA ALA A 57 1.85 -19.25 -2.57
C ALA A 57 1.71 -17.72 -2.57
N ALA A 58 1.36 -17.13 -1.42
CA ALA A 58 1.24 -15.69 -1.27
C ALA A 58 2.57 -14.95 -1.45
N ILE A 59 3.68 -15.53 -0.95
CA ILE A 59 5.04 -14.99 -1.16
C ILE A 59 5.38 -14.99 -2.66
N ARG A 60 5.17 -16.11 -3.37
CA ARG A 60 5.40 -16.21 -4.81
C ARG A 60 4.57 -15.18 -5.60
N GLN A 61 3.28 -15.10 -5.33
CA GLN A 61 2.39 -14.14 -5.99
C GLN A 61 2.85 -12.68 -5.78
N LYS A 62 3.38 -12.35 -4.59
CA LYS A 62 3.89 -11.01 -4.29
C LYS A 62 5.19 -10.71 -5.03
N LEU A 63 6.09 -11.70 -5.15
CA LEU A 63 7.33 -11.58 -5.92
C LEU A 63 7.04 -11.42 -7.43
N GLU A 64 6.09 -12.17 -7.98
CA GLU A 64 5.66 -12.05 -9.38
C GLU A 64 4.99 -10.70 -9.68
N LYS A 65 4.14 -10.20 -8.78
CA LYS A 65 3.55 -8.85 -8.92
C LYS A 65 4.60 -7.75 -8.86
N ALA A 66 5.66 -7.92 -8.06
CA ALA A 66 6.76 -6.96 -7.99
C ALA A 66 7.58 -6.95 -9.29
N THR A 67 7.84 -8.11 -9.90
CA THR A 67 8.60 -8.20 -11.16
C THR A 67 7.80 -7.79 -12.39
N CYS A 68 6.47 -7.93 -12.38
CA CYS A 68 5.61 -7.48 -13.48
C CYS A 68 5.43 -5.94 -13.50
N SER A 69 5.66 -5.26 -12.37
CA SER A 69 5.58 -3.79 -12.27
C SER A 69 6.80 -3.05 -12.87
N ASP A 70 7.86 -3.76 -13.24
CA ASP A 70 9.15 -3.20 -13.70
C ASP A 70 9.37 -3.40 -15.23
N ARG A 71 8.37 -3.89 -15.97
CA ARG A 71 8.44 -4.15 -17.42
C ARG A 71 7.40 -3.35 -18.24
N VAL A 72 7.15 -2.09 -17.89
CA VAL A 72 6.37 -1.15 -18.73
C VAL A 72 7.18 0.12 -18.97
#